data_AF-A0A533MPR4-F1
#
_entry.id   AF-A0A533MPR4-F1
#
_cell.length_a   1.000
_cell.length_b   1.000
_cell.length_c   1.000
_cell.angle_alpha   90.00
_cell.angle_beta   90.00
_cell.angle_gamma   90.00
#
_symmetry.space_group_name_H-M   'P 1'
#
loop_
_entity.id
_entity.type
_entity.pdbx_description
1 polymer ?
#
loop_
_entity_poly.entity_id
_entity_poly.type
_entity_poly.pdbx_seq_one_letter_code
_entity_poly.pdbx_strand_id
1 'polypeptide(L)'
;AQIKGSDRPFLRKALDIADVIYSIHNTGSYDFIKKFIDPAVITDRYNVGFPIKRTFKFHKKDMEVVNVEIYRIENRFIKRDYH
;
A
#
# COMPACT_ATOMS: atom_id res chain seq x y z
N ALA A 1 15.56 -5.15 -4.26
CA ALA A 1 14.48 -4.64 -5.12
C ALA A 1 13.23 -5.48 -4.85
N GLN A 2 12.10 -4.85 -4.51
CA GLN A 2 10.82 -5.55 -4.30
C GLN A 2 10.40 -6.24 -5.60
N ILE A 3 10.09 -7.53 -5.54
CA ILE A 3 9.69 -8.32 -6.71
C ILE A 3 8.30 -7.83 -7.13
N LYS A 4 8.15 -7.44 -8.41
CA LYS A 4 6.84 -7.05 -8.97
C LYS A 4 5.84 -8.19 -8.76
N GLY A 5 4.87 -7.98 -7.89
CA GLY A 5 3.80 -8.95 -7.60
C GLY A 5 3.68 -9.42 -6.15
N SER A 6 4.67 -9.13 -5.28
CA SER A 6 4.59 -9.48 -3.86
C SER A 6 3.45 -8.79 -3.11
N ASP A 7 2.95 -7.66 -3.60
CA ASP A 7 1.88 -6.90 -2.95
C ASP A 7 0.48 -7.52 -3.17
N ARG A 8 0.33 -8.34 -4.23
CA ARG A 8 -0.98 -8.88 -4.64
C ARG A 8 -1.65 -9.77 -3.57
N PRO A 9 -0.94 -10.72 -2.94
CA PRO A 9 -1.57 -11.56 -1.91
C PRO A 9 -2.03 -10.75 -0.69
N PHE A 10 -1.24 -9.75 -0.28
CA PHE A 10 -1.58 -8.87 0.85
C PHE A 10 -2.80 -8.00 0.54
N LEU A 11 -2.79 -7.32 -0.61
CA LEU A 11 -3.92 -6.48 -1.02
C LEU A 11 -5.21 -7.30 -1.18
N ARG A 12 -5.12 -8.49 -1.79
CA ARG A 12 -6.28 -9.37 -1.95
C ARG A 12 -6.84 -9.79 -0.60
N LYS A 13 -5.99 -10.20 0.35
CA LYS A 13 -6.47 -10.61 1.66
C LYS A 13 -7.01 -9.44 2.47
N ALA A 14 -6.43 -8.26 2.36
CA ALA A 14 -6.93 -7.05 3.01
C ALA A 14 -8.33 -6.68 2.49
N LEU A 15 -8.54 -6.74 1.17
CA LEU A 15 -9.85 -6.52 0.54
C LEU A 15 -10.89 -7.56 1.01
N ASP A 16 -10.48 -8.81 1.24
CA ASP A 16 -11.38 -9.88 1.71
C ASP A 16 -11.87 -9.68 3.16
N ILE A 17 -11.08 -9.03 4.03
CA ILE A 17 -11.35 -9.02 5.49
C ILE A 17 -11.68 -7.65 6.09
N ALA A 18 -11.52 -6.56 5.34
CA ALA A 18 -11.63 -5.21 5.89
C ALA A 18 -12.40 -4.25 4.97
N ASP A 19 -13.21 -3.39 5.61
CA ASP A 19 -13.91 -2.28 4.94
C ASP A 19 -12.97 -1.10 4.63
N VAL A 20 -11.96 -0.89 5.48
CA VAL A 20 -11.01 0.22 5.35
C VAL A 20 -9.59 -0.33 5.47
N ILE A 21 -8.77 -0.06 4.45
CA ILE A 21 -7.42 -0.62 4.32
C ILE A 21 -6.43 0.52 4.18
N TYR A 22 -5.39 0.53 5.00
CA TYR A 22 -4.24 1.41 4.83
C TYR A 22 -3.09 0.62 4.24
N SER A 23 -2.50 1.11 3.17
CA SER A 23 -1.37 0.44 2.49
C SER A 23 -0.27 1.44 2.14
N ILE A 24 0.98 0.98 2.19
CA ILE A 24 2.17 1.78 1.85
C ILE A 24 2.87 1.09 0.69
N HIS A 25 3.13 1.83 -0.38
CA HIS A 25 3.86 1.35 -1.55
C HIS A 25 4.96 2.33 -1.97
N ASN A 26 5.94 1.85 -2.72
CA ASN A 26 6.92 2.75 -3.35
C ASN A 26 6.23 3.63 -4.40
N THR A 27 6.76 4.82 -4.62
CA THR A 27 6.27 5.75 -5.65
C THR A 27 6.16 5.10 -7.03
N GLY A 28 5.08 5.42 -7.74
CA GLY A 28 4.81 4.89 -9.08
C GLY A 28 3.94 3.62 -9.10
N SER A 29 3.39 3.23 -7.94
CA SER A 29 2.51 2.06 -7.84
C SER A 29 1.04 2.39 -8.08
N TYR A 30 0.66 3.68 -8.11
CA TYR A 30 -0.72 4.15 -8.16
C TYR A 30 -1.60 3.47 -9.23
N ASP A 31 -1.19 3.47 -10.50
CA ASP A 31 -2.02 2.93 -11.59
C ASP A 31 -2.23 1.42 -11.47
N PHE A 32 -1.24 0.71 -10.92
CA PHE A 32 -1.37 -0.71 -10.62
C PHE A 32 -2.34 -0.94 -9.47
N ILE A 33 -2.19 -0.21 -8.36
CA ILE A 33 -3.05 -0.35 -7.19
C ILE A 33 -4.50 -0.02 -7.55
N LYS A 34 -4.73 1.10 -8.24
CA LYS A 34 -6.07 1.52 -8.67
C LYS A 34 -6.78 0.47 -9.51
N LYS A 35 -6.07 -0.20 -10.43
CA LYS A 35 -6.62 -1.30 -11.24
C LYS A 35 -6.81 -2.59 -10.44
N PHE A 36 -5.93 -2.86 -9.49
CA PHE A 36 -5.95 -4.12 -8.73
C PHE A 36 -7.07 -4.16 -7.68
N ILE A 37 -7.37 -3.02 -7.06
CA ILE A 37 -8.35 -2.96 -5.98
C ILE A 37 -9.79 -2.81 -6.48
N ASP A 38 -10.00 -2.57 -7.78
CA ASP A 38 -11.34 -2.44 -8.35
C ASP A 38 -12.19 -3.64 -7.92
N PRO A 39 -13.41 -3.42 -7.41
CA PRO A 39 -14.20 -2.16 -7.36
C PRO A 39 -14.04 -1.27 -6.09
N ALA A 40 -13.08 -1.56 -5.21
CA ALA A 40 -12.77 -0.70 -4.07
C ALA A 40 -12.12 0.64 -4.50
N VAL A 41 -12.18 1.65 -3.63
CA VAL A 41 -11.80 3.03 -4.00
C VAL A 41 -10.71 3.57 -3.07
N ILE A 42 -9.66 4.15 -3.64
CA ILE A 42 -8.70 4.97 -2.89
C ILE A 42 -9.39 6.29 -2.53
N THR A 43 -9.56 6.55 -1.24
CA THR A 43 -10.17 7.77 -0.70
C THR A 43 -9.14 8.83 -0.35
N ASP A 44 -7.98 8.41 0.15
CA ASP A 44 -6.87 9.30 0.48
C ASP A 44 -5.57 8.77 -0.08
N ARG A 45 -4.69 9.71 -0.46
CA ARG A 45 -3.34 9.44 -0.94
C ARG A 45 -2.37 10.45 -0.31
N TYR A 46 -1.31 9.94 0.30
CA TYR A 46 -0.23 10.74 0.88
C TYR A 46 1.10 10.33 0.27
N ASN A 47 1.83 11.27 -0.31
CA ASN A 47 3.20 11.04 -0.75
C ASN A 47 4.13 11.54 0.35
N VAL A 48 4.92 10.64 0.94
CA VAL A 48 5.74 10.95 2.12
C VAL A 48 7.17 10.47 1.88
N GLY A 49 8.15 11.29 2.25
CA GLY A 49 9.53 10.85 2.40
C GLY A 49 9.64 10.09 3.73
N PHE A 50 9.75 8.77 3.69
CA PHE A 50 9.87 7.94 4.89
C PHE A 50 11.35 7.73 5.22
N PRO A 51 11.84 8.27 6.34
CA PRO A 51 13.23 8.10 6.72
C PRO A 51 13.46 6.71 7.33
N ILE A 52 14.26 5.90 6.65
CA ILE A 52 14.65 4.59 7.16
C ILE A 52 16.04 4.72 7.76
N LYS A 53 16.13 4.50 9.08
CA LYS A 53 17.40 4.40 9.80
C LYS A 53 18.15 3.15 9.33
N ARG A 54 19.48 3.21 9.33
CA ARG A 54 20.32 2.03 9.03
C ARG A 54 19.96 0.83 9.89
N THR A 55 19.39 -0.19 9.27
CA THR A 55 19.16 -1.51 9.87
C THR A 55 20.16 -2.57 9.40
N PHE A 56 20.97 -2.28 8.38
CA PHE A 56 21.92 -3.24 7.79
C PHE A 56 23.38 -2.75 7.78
N LYS A 57 24.31 -3.67 8.05
CA LYS A 57 25.74 -3.40 8.22
C LYS A 57 26.45 -2.90 6.94
N PHE A 58 25.87 -3.13 5.76
CA PHE A 58 26.49 -2.83 4.45
C PHE A 58 26.13 -1.45 3.85
N HIS A 59 25.23 -0.67 4.47
CA HIS A 59 24.98 0.70 4.01
C HIS A 59 26.16 1.61 4.38
N LYS A 60 26.40 2.71 3.65
CA LYS A 60 27.44 3.72 3.98
C LYS A 60 26.87 5.03 4.55
N LYS A 61 25.54 5.25 4.46
CA LYS A 61 24.84 6.46 4.93
C LYS A 61 23.95 6.15 6.12
N ASP A 62 23.90 7.02 7.13
CA ASP A 62 23.20 6.79 8.41
C ASP A 62 21.67 6.78 8.33
N MET A 63 21.12 7.44 7.30
CA MET A 63 19.69 7.55 7.06
C MET A 63 19.43 7.65 5.55
N GLU A 64 18.46 6.89 5.06
CA GLU A 64 18.01 6.95 3.66
C GLU A 64 16.53 7.35 3.65
N VAL A 65 16.19 8.36 2.86
CA VAL A 65 14.80 8.80 2.68
C VAL A 65 14.24 8.07 1.47
N VAL A 66 13.24 7.22 1.70
CA VAL A 66 12.53 6.52 0.63
C VAL A 66 11.21 7.22 0.39
N ASN A 67 10.95 7.62 -0.85
CA ASN A 67 9.66 8.19 -1.21
C ASN A 67 8.61 7.07 -1.33
N VAL A 68 7.55 7.19 -0.54
CA VAL A 68 6.45 6.22 -0.49
C VAL A 68 5.11 6.91 -0.71
N GLU A 69 4.13 6.11 -1.13
CA GLU A 69 2.74 6.49 -1.31
C GLU A 69 1.91 5.70 -0.30
N ILE A 70 1.18 6.39 0.56
CA ILE A 70 0.26 5.82 1.53
C ILE A 70 -1.15 5.98 0.98
N TYR A 71 -1.90 4.89 0.93
CA TYR A 71 -3.28 4.85 0.46
C TYR A 71 -4.23 4.50 1.58
N ARG A 72 -5.38 5.19 1.63
CA ARG A 72 -6.57 4.72 2.33
C ARG A 72 -7.55 4.19 1.30
N ILE A 73 -7.88 2.91 1.38
CA ILE A 73 -8.80 2.23 0.46
C ILE A 73 -10.07 1.90 1.22
N GLU A 74 -11.22 2.24 0.64
CA GLU A 74 -12.52 1.82 1.13
C GLU A 74 -13.07 0.68 0.26
N ASN A 75 -13.24 -0.48 0.87
CA ASN A 75 -13.94 -1.60 0.28
C ASN A 75 -15.45 -1.46 0.55
N ARG A 76 -16.20 -1.10 -0.49
CA ARG A 76 -17.65 -0.85 -0.38
C ARG A 76 -18.50 -2.10 -0.55
N PHE A 77 -17.90 -3.29 -0.69
CA PHE A 77 -18.61 -4.53 -1.01
C PHE A 77 -19.19 -5.25 0.20
N ILE A 78 -18.52 -5.20 1.35
CA ILE A 78 -18.87 -6.01 2.52
C ILE A 78 -20.17 -5.54 3.21
N LYS A 79 -20.67 -4.34 2.89
CA LYS A 79 -21.94 -3.83 3.45
C LYS A 79 -23.22 -4.56 2.98
N ARG A 80 -23.14 -5.52 2.04
CA ARG A 80 -24.34 -6.13 1.44
C ARG A 80 -24.88 -7.39 2.13
N ASP A 81 -24.12 -8.04 3.02
CA ASP A 81 -24.51 -9.37 3.55
C ASP A 81 -25.03 -9.36 5.00
N TYR A 82 -25.46 -8.21 5.53
CA TYR A 82 -26.14 -8.13 6.82
C TYR A 82 -27.65 -7.86 6.65
N HIS A 83 -28.39 -8.76 5.99
CA HIS A 83 -29.85 -8.85 6.06
C HIS A 83 -30.27 -10.30 6.30
#